data_AF-A0A7W4V8X5-F1
#
_entry.id   AF-A0A7W4V8X5-F1
#
_cell.length_a   1.000
_cell.length_b   1.000
_cell.length_c   1.000
_cell.angle_alpha   90.00
_cell.angle_beta   90.00
_cell.angle_gamma   90.00
#
_symmetry.space_group_name_H-M   'P 1'
#
loop_
_entity.id
_entity.type
_entity.pdbx_description
1 polymer ?
#
loop_
_entity_poly.entity_id
_entity_poly.type
_entity_poly.pdbx_seq_one_letter_code
_entity_poly.pdbx_strand_id
1 'polypeptide(L)' 'MANGYGDDPAGLAAQAAANLKGPVAPHDCEQAAALLAGMAAMVAGLRDALAREEGQHGG' A
#
# COMPACT_ATOMS: atom_id res chain seq x y z
N MET A 1 4.83 -10.78 -19.77
CA MET A 1 4.01 -11.35 -18.69
C MET A 1 3.78 -10.22 -17.69
N ALA A 2 2.65 -9.53 -17.80
CA ALA A 2 2.28 -8.46 -16.86
C ALA A 2 1.81 -9.14 -15.58
N ASN A 3 2.72 -9.27 -14.61
CA ASN A 3 2.41 -9.84 -13.31
C ASN A 3 1.44 -8.86 -12.63
N GLY A 4 0.19 -9.28 -12.45
CA GLY A 4 -0.91 -8.51 -11.89
C GLY A 4 -0.72 -8.15 -10.41
N TYR A 5 0.31 -7.36 -10.12
CA TYR A 5 0.57 -6.68 -8.85
C TYR A 5 -0.41 -5.51 -8.62
N GLY A 6 -1.62 -5.60 -9.16
CA GLY A 6 -2.64 -4.58 -9.03
C GLY A 6 -3.78 -5.12 -8.19
N ASP A 7 -3.99 -4.53 -7.02
CA ASP A 7 -5.26 -4.49 -6.29
C ASP A 7 -5.54 -5.53 -5.18
N ASP A 8 -4.58 -6.36 -4.75
CA ASP A 8 -4.80 -7.17 -3.55
C ASP A 8 -3.68 -6.98 -2.50
N PRO A 9 -3.88 -6.09 -1.51
CA PRO A 9 -2.89 -5.85 -0.46
C PRO A 9 -2.68 -7.09 0.42
N ALA A 10 -3.69 -7.96 0.54
CA ALA A 10 -3.58 -9.24 1.23
C ALA A 10 -2.66 -10.23 0.47
N GLY A 11 -2.80 -10.31 -0.85
CA GLY A 11 -1.96 -11.13 -1.73
C GLY A 11 -0.51 -10.66 -1.76
N LEU A 12 -0.29 -9.35 -1.71
CA LEU A 12 1.06 -8.78 -1.57
C LEU A 12 1.70 -9.16 -0.22
N ALA A 13 0.93 -9.04 0.87
CA ALA A 13 1.39 -9.41 2.20
C ALA A 13 1.68 -10.92 2.31
N ALA A 14 0.81 -11.77 1.76
CA ALA A 14 1.01 -13.21 1.71
C ALA A 14 2.23 -13.62 0.88
N GLN A 15 2.48 -12.96 -0.26
CA GLN A 15 3.66 -13.20 -1.10
C GLN A 15 4.96 -12.78 -0.41
N ALA A 16 4.93 -11.67 0.34
CA ALA A 16 6.04 -11.22 1.17
C ALA A 16 6.29 -12.20 2.33
N ALA A 17 5.23 -12.64 3.00
CA ALA A 17 5.27 -13.65 4.06
C ALA A 17 5.84 -15.00 3.58
N ALA A 18 5.51 -15.43 2.36
CA ALA A 18 6.06 -16.64 1.75
C ALA A 18 7.57 -16.57 1.47
N ASN A 19 8.15 -15.37 1.35
CA ASN A 19 9.60 -15.16 1.20
C ASN A 19 10.33 -14.98 2.54
N LEU A 20 9.60 -14.84 3.66
CA LEU A 20 10.18 -14.77 4.98
C LEU A 20 10.55 -16.17 5.48
N LYS A 21 11.78 -16.33 5.96
CA LYS A 21 12.37 -17.60 6.39
C LYS A 21 11.92 -18.01 7.79
N GLY A 22 10.63 -17.85 8.10
CA GLY A 22 10.02 -18.12 9.39
C GLY A 22 8.48 -18.04 9.33
N PRO A 23 7.77 -18.68 10.27
CA PRO A 23 6.31 -18.69 10.27
C PRO A 23 5.78 -17.27 10.54
N VAL A 24 5.16 -16.68 9.53
CA VAL A 24 4.39 -15.44 9.67
C VAL A 24 2.99 -15.86 10.10
N ALA A 25 2.50 -15.36 11.25
CA ALA A 25 1.14 -15.65 11.64
C ALA A 25 0.18 -14.92 10.69
N PRO A 26 -0.99 -15.50 10.36
CA PRO A 26 -1.98 -14.84 9.52
C PRO A 26 -2.39 -13.46 10.07
N HIS A 27 -2.37 -13.30 11.40
CA HIS A 27 -2.58 -12.02 12.07
C HIS A 27 -1.55 -10.94 11.70
N ASP A 28 -0.27 -11.30 11.55
CA ASP A 28 0.78 -10.37 11.14
C ASP A 28 0.59 -9.91 9.69
N CYS A 29 0.08 -10.79 8.81
CA CYS A 29 -0.26 -10.44 7.43
C CYS A 29 -1.43 -9.46 7.36
N GLU A 30 -2.48 -9.67 8.16
CA GLU A 30 -3.63 -8.75 8.24
C GLU A 30 -3.21 -7.38 8.79
N GLN A 31 -2.38 -7.37 9.84
CA GLN A 31 -1.87 -6.13 10.43
C GLN A 31 -0.96 -5.38 9.45
N ALA A 32 -0.10 -6.09 8.70
CA ALA A 32 0.74 -5.50 7.66
C ALA A 32 -0.10 -4.94 6.50
N ALA A 33 -1.16 -5.64 6.07
CA ALA A 33 -2.07 -5.17 5.04
C ALA A 33 -2.83 -3.91 5.48
N ALA A 34 -3.32 -3.87 6.72
CA ALA A 34 -3.96 -2.69 7.30
C ALA A 34 -2.99 -1.49 7.39
N LEU A 35 -1.75 -1.74 7.77
CA LEU A 35 -0.70 -0.71 7.80
C LEU A 35 -0.39 -0.18 6.39
N LEU A 36 -0.30 -1.08 5.40
CA LEU A 36 -0.10 -0.72 4.00
C LEU A 36 -1.27 0.13 3.46
N ALA A 37 -2.51 -0.26 3.76
CA ALA A 37 -3.70 0.49 3.37
C ALA A 37 -3.72 1.90 3.99
N GLY A 38 -3.35 2.02 5.28
CA GLY A 38 -3.21 3.31 5.95
C GLY A 38 -2.14 4.20 5.30
N MET A 39 -0.98 3.63 4.97
CA MET A 39 0.09 4.36 4.26
C MET A 39 -0.35 4.79 2.86
N ALA A 40 -1.05 3.92 2.11
CA ALA A 40 -1.57 4.25 0.79
C ALA A 40 -2.58 5.40 0.84
N ALA A 41 -3.47 5.41 1.84
CA ALA A 41 -4.42 6.50 2.06
C ALA A 41 -3.72 7.83 2.41
N MET A 42 -2.68 7.78 3.25
CA MET A 42 -1.88 8.96 3.58
C MET A 42 -1.17 9.50 2.33
N VAL A 43 -0.52 8.65 1.53
CA VAL A 43 0.14 9.05 0.28
C VAL A 43 -0.87 9.61 -0.73
N ALA A 44 -2.07 9.03 -0.83
CA ALA A 44 -3.14 9.57 -1.67
C ALA A 44 -3.57 10.98 -1.22
N GLY A 45 -3.73 11.19 0.09
CA GLY A 45 -4.03 12.51 0.66
C GLY A 45 -2.91 13.54 0.43
N LEU A 46 -1.65 13.13 0.53
CA LEU A 46 -0.51 13.98 0.18
C LEU A 46 -0.51 14.34 -1.31
N ARG A 47 -0.75 13.38 -2.20
CA ARG A 47 -0.84 13.65 -3.64
C ARG A 47 -1.98 14.59 -4.00
N ASP A 48 -3.14 14.43 -3.35
CA ASP A 48 -4.28 15.35 -3.50
C ASP A 48 -3.94 16.76 -3.01
N ALA A 49 -3.31 16.86 -1.83
CA ALA A 49 -2.86 18.13 -1.29
C ALA A 49 -1.84 18.83 -2.21
N LEU A 50 -0.83 18.10 -2.70
CA LEU A 50 0.14 18.64 -3.67
C LEU A 50 -0.55 19.10 -4.96
N ALA A 51 -1.45 18.31 -5.52
CA ALA A 51 -2.19 18.69 -6.73
C ALA A 51 -3.06 19.95 -6.52
N ARG A 52 -3.59 20.14 -5.31
CA ARG A 52 -4.36 21.34 -4.95
C ARG A 52 -3.45 22.56 -4.81
N GLU A 53 -2.27 22.41 -4.25
CA GLU A 53 -1.29 23.51 -4.16
C GLU A 53 -0.71 23.89 -5.53
N GLU A 54 -0.42 22.90 -6.38
CA GLU A 54 0.01 23.15 -7.78
C GLU A 54 -1.08 23.86 -8.61
N GLY A 55 -2.36 23.53 -8.39
CA GLY A 55 -3.48 24.21 -9.05
C GLY A 55 -3.76 25.63 -8.54
N GLN A 56 -3.31 25.98 -7.33
CA GLN A 56 -3.51 27.31 -6.73
C GLN A 56 -2.40 28.32 -7.07
N HIS A 57 -1.23 27.87 -7.53
CA HIS A 57 -0.10 28.73 -7.90
C HIS A 57 -0.05 29.10 -9.40
N GLY A 58 -1.03 28.66 -10.20
CA GLY A 58 -1.13 28.94 -11.64
C GLY A 58 -2.27 29.87 -12.06
N GLY A 59 -2.90 30.59 -11.11
CA GLY A 59 -3.99 31.55 -11.35
C GLY A 59 -3.50 32.97 -11.56
#